data_AF-A0A428PQI7-F1
#
_entry.id   AF-A0A428PQI7-F1
#
_cell.length_a   1.000
_cell.length_b   1.000
_cell.length_c   1.000
_cell.angle_alpha   90.00
_cell.angle_beta   90.00
_cell.angle_gamma   90.00
#
_symmetry.space_group_name_H-M   'P 1'
#
loop_
_entity.id
_entity.type
_entity.pdbx_description
1 polymer ?
#
loop_
_entity_poly.entity_id
_entity_poly.type
_entity_poly.pdbx_seq_one_letter_code
_entity_poly.pdbx_strand_id
1 'polypeptide(L)'
;MTGRGKAGTPIPPLLPPRDLTLTTRPVPQERLFDVRSVGPGAAPDITNTAEPFPDLKDRAGPFSARDRCGDAMYLLDKLDGLRDPTWGFYVFVTSYTEAAMDNLEPAAQKLVEIVRRALEAKAHPALAAEAYKRFRLDLVQDRDALEGASDDRIREEFNALLRGHGLWPEGCSQRGPLRPARRFVCFVFDEATILELANLLFPQEVKDDYEALENVTIKIIDRAWHRPTIGRGSYPGVDRCPVYGLVGVYHMTGDGDSRSMKDIYPMSRCFY
;
A
#
# COMPACT_ATOMS: atom_id res chain seq x y z
N MET A 1 -10.09 35.67 39.04
CA MET A 1 -9.84 34.21 38.96
C MET A 1 -10.92 33.59 38.10
N THR A 2 -10.67 33.35 36.82
CA THR A 2 -11.54 32.57 35.95
C THR A 2 -10.75 31.37 35.46
N GLY A 3 -10.99 30.22 36.10
CA GLY A 3 -10.38 28.96 35.71
C GLY A 3 -10.90 28.53 34.35
N ARG A 4 -10.04 28.58 33.31
CA ARG A 4 -10.28 27.84 32.08
C ARG A 4 -10.23 26.35 32.41
N GLY A 5 -11.39 25.69 32.37
CA GLY A 5 -11.47 24.24 32.41
C GLY A 5 -10.58 23.67 31.31
N LYS A 6 -9.61 22.84 31.70
CA LYS A 6 -8.92 21.95 30.76
C LYS A 6 -10.01 21.12 30.10
N ALA A 7 -10.26 21.34 28.81
CA ALA A 7 -10.94 20.34 27.99
C ALA A 7 -10.17 19.03 28.21
N GLY A 8 -10.84 18.04 28.80
CA GLY A 8 -10.23 16.75 29.08
C GLY A 8 -9.66 16.19 27.77
N THR A 9 -8.45 15.65 27.82
CA THR A 9 -7.86 14.95 26.67
C THR A 9 -8.86 13.90 26.19
N PRO A 10 -9.26 13.91 24.90
CA PRO A 10 -10.23 12.95 24.39
C PRO A 10 -9.77 11.53 24.70
N ILE A 11 -10.65 10.73 25.29
CA ILE A 11 -10.36 9.32 25.56
C ILE A 11 -10.12 8.63 24.21
N PRO A 12 -8.95 7.97 24.00
CA PRO A 12 -8.70 7.31 22.74
C PRO A 12 -9.73 6.20 22.48
N PRO A 13 -10.11 5.98 21.21
CA PRO A 13 -11.11 4.99 20.85
C PRO A 13 -10.67 3.59 21.29
N LEU A 14 -11.68 2.75 21.54
CA LEU A 14 -11.48 1.32 21.78
C LEU A 14 -11.06 0.65 20.46
N LEU A 15 -10.00 -0.14 20.52
CA LEU A 15 -9.56 -0.95 19.40
C LEU A 15 -10.46 -2.20 19.27
N PRO A 16 -10.61 -2.78 18.06
CA PRO A 16 -11.31 -4.06 17.88
C PRO A 16 -10.74 -5.15 18.80
N PRO A 17 -11.51 -6.17 19.19
CA PRO A 17 -10.98 -7.28 19.99
C PRO A 17 -9.73 -7.91 19.35
N ARG A 18 -8.83 -8.44 20.18
CA ARG A 18 -7.68 -9.21 19.67
C ARG A 18 -8.18 -10.45 18.96
N ASP A 19 -7.52 -10.81 17.87
CA ASP A 19 -7.76 -12.10 17.24
C ASP A 19 -7.28 -13.24 18.14
N LEU A 20 -8.23 -13.97 18.72
CA LEU A 20 -7.97 -15.11 19.60
C LEU A 20 -7.37 -16.30 18.84
N THR A 21 -7.56 -16.37 17.52
CA THR A 21 -7.03 -17.45 16.70
C THR A 21 -5.52 -17.42 16.63
N LEU A 22 -4.86 -16.28 16.89
CA LEU A 22 -3.40 -16.20 16.97
C LEU A 22 -2.84 -17.00 18.15
N THR A 23 -3.63 -17.25 19.18
CA THR A 23 -3.24 -18.10 20.31
C THR A 23 -3.45 -19.58 20.00
N THR A 24 -4.60 -19.93 19.41
CA THR A 24 -4.98 -21.32 19.16
C THR A 24 -4.38 -21.89 17.86
N ARG A 25 -4.08 -21.00 16.90
CA ARG A 25 -3.51 -21.30 15.58
C ARG A 25 -2.46 -20.22 15.26
N PRO A 26 -1.26 -20.27 15.88
CA PRO A 26 -0.23 -19.27 15.66
C PRO A 26 0.20 -19.22 14.19
N VAL A 27 0.55 -18.03 13.72
CA VAL A 27 1.20 -17.84 12.42
C VAL A 27 2.63 -18.38 12.52
N PRO A 28 3.12 -19.16 11.54
CA PRO A 28 4.50 -19.62 11.55
C PRO A 28 5.48 -18.45 11.50
N GLN A 29 6.71 -18.67 11.97
CA GLN A 29 7.74 -17.63 11.93
C GLN A 29 7.98 -17.15 10.49
N GLU A 30 8.06 -18.07 9.55
CA GLU A 30 8.28 -17.81 8.13
C GLU A 30 7.19 -18.49 7.33
N ARG A 31 6.74 -17.82 6.26
CA ARG A 31 5.78 -18.39 5.33
C ARG A 31 6.11 -17.97 3.92
N LEU A 32 6.05 -18.92 3.00
CA LEU A 32 6.05 -18.66 1.57
C LEU A 32 4.61 -18.78 1.09
N PHE A 33 4.16 -17.76 0.35
CA PHE A 33 2.87 -17.75 -0.28
C PHE A 33 3.04 -17.90 -1.79
N ASP A 34 2.04 -18.50 -2.43
CA ASP A 34 1.91 -18.41 -3.88
C ASP A 34 1.41 -16.99 -4.22
N VAL A 35 2.37 -16.14 -4.57
CA VAL A 35 2.11 -14.73 -4.91
C VAL A 35 1.87 -14.61 -6.41
N ARG A 36 0.76 -13.99 -6.77
CA ARG A 36 0.40 -13.67 -8.16
C ARG A 36 0.53 -12.17 -8.40
N SER A 37 1.47 -11.77 -9.24
CA SER A 37 1.71 -10.36 -9.55
C SER A 37 0.84 -9.89 -10.72
N VAL A 38 0.25 -8.70 -10.59
CA VAL A 38 -0.63 -8.06 -11.59
C VAL A 38 -0.09 -6.66 -11.92
N GLY A 39 -0.08 -6.29 -13.20
CA GLY A 39 0.41 -5.00 -13.70
C GLY A 39 1.70 -5.12 -14.52
N PRO A 40 2.14 -4.05 -15.20
CA PRO A 40 3.27 -4.09 -16.11
C PRO A 40 4.61 -4.45 -15.43
N GLY A 41 4.78 -4.10 -14.16
CA GLY A 41 5.97 -4.46 -13.37
C GLY A 41 6.07 -5.96 -13.03
N ALA A 42 5.05 -6.75 -13.34
CA ALA A 42 5.10 -8.21 -13.23
C ALA A 42 5.79 -8.88 -14.43
N ALA A 43 6.17 -8.12 -15.47
CA ALA A 43 6.84 -8.66 -16.63
C ALA A 43 8.18 -9.33 -16.26
N PRO A 44 8.49 -10.52 -16.81
CA PRO A 44 9.68 -11.28 -16.42
C PRO A 44 11.00 -10.60 -16.82
N ASP A 45 10.95 -9.67 -17.76
CA ASP A 45 12.08 -8.90 -18.27
C ASP A 45 12.20 -7.49 -17.66
N ILE A 46 11.41 -7.18 -16.62
CA ILE A 46 11.35 -5.83 -16.03
C ILE A 46 12.71 -5.31 -15.55
N THR A 47 13.61 -6.20 -15.12
CA THR A 47 14.97 -5.84 -14.71
C THR A 47 15.84 -5.35 -15.88
N ASN A 48 15.51 -5.75 -17.10
CA ASN A 48 16.24 -5.37 -18.31
C ASN A 48 15.57 -4.20 -19.04
N THR A 49 14.26 -4.01 -18.85
CA THR A 49 13.49 -2.97 -19.53
C THR A 49 13.31 -1.70 -18.71
N ALA A 50 13.50 -1.74 -17.39
CA ALA A 50 13.53 -0.57 -16.53
C ALA A 50 14.73 0.34 -16.87
N GLU A 51 14.47 1.62 -17.14
CA GLU A 51 15.50 2.60 -17.53
C GLU A 51 16.18 3.21 -16.28
N PRO A 52 17.51 3.17 -16.13
CA PRO A 52 18.18 3.81 -15.00
C PRO A 52 17.71 5.26 -14.80
N PHE A 53 17.46 5.66 -13.56
CA PHE A 53 16.83 6.95 -13.30
C PHE A 53 17.67 8.16 -13.77
N PRO A 54 19.02 8.16 -13.65
CA PRO A 54 19.86 9.21 -14.22
C PRO A 54 19.67 9.37 -15.74
N ASP A 55 19.64 8.27 -16.49
CA ASP A 55 19.51 8.28 -17.95
C ASP A 55 18.16 8.85 -18.39
N LEU A 56 17.08 8.46 -17.70
CA LEU A 56 15.75 9.02 -17.91
C LEU A 56 15.74 10.55 -17.67
N LYS A 57 16.42 11.03 -16.63
CA LYS A 57 16.46 12.45 -16.31
C LYS A 57 17.20 13.26 -17.37
N ASP A 58 18.31 12.73 -17.86
CA ASP A 58 19.11 13.38 -18.89
C ASP A 58 18.36 13.41 -20.23
N ARG A 59 17.65 12.33 -20.57
CA ARG A 59 16.89 12.22 -21.82
C ARG A 59 15.60 13.02 -21.85
N ALA A 60 14.84 13.03 -20.76
CA ALA A 60 13.49 13.60 -20.71
C ALA A 60 13.41 14.98 -20.05
N GLY A 61 14.50 15.47 -19.48
CA GLY A 61 14.58 16.81 -18.93
C GLY A 61 14.51 17.91 -20.00
N PRO A 62 14.35 19.19 -19.60
CA PRO A 62 14.26 19.67 -18.21
C PRO A 62 12.85 19.48 -17.62
N PHE A 63 12.80 19.13 -16.34
CA PHE A 63 11.53 18.98 -15.60
C PHE A 63 11.06 20.29 -14.96
N SER A 64 9.76 20.44 -14.73
CA SER A 64 9.22 21.59 -14.00
C SER A 64 9.52 21.50 -12.50
N ALA A 65 9.28 22.58 -11.74
CA ALA A 65 9.37 22.53 -10.27
C ALA A 65 8.34 21.55 -9.67
N ARG A 66 7.15 21.48 -10.26
CA ARG A 66 6.09 20.52 -9.87
C ARG A 66 6.55 19.08 -10.05
N ASP A 67 7.17 18.76 -11.19
CA ASP A 67 7.68 17.41 -11.46
C ASP A 67 8.78 17.01 -10.48
N ARG A 68 9.71 17.92 -10.18
CA ARG A 68 10.81 17.66 -9.24
C ARG A 68 10.35 17.36 -7.82
N CYS A 69 9.21 17.90 -7.40
CA CYS A 69 8.60 17.64 -6.11
C CYS A 69 7.49 16.58 -6.16
N GLY A 70 7.23 15.99 -7.34
CA GLY A 70 6.13 15.06 -7.54
C GLY A 70 6.46 13.64 -7.12
N ASP A 71 5.43 12.87 -6.75
CA ASP A 71 5.57 11.50 -6.25
C ASP A 71 6.31 10.58 -7.22
N ALA A 72 6.10 10.73 -8.53
CA ALA A 72 6.76 9.90 -9.54
C ALA A 72 8.29 10.11 -9.57
N MET A 73 8.76 11.36 -9.41
CA MET A 73 10.19 11.67 -9.35
C MET A 73 10.82 11.05 -8.11
N TYR A 74 10.19 11.24 -6.94
CA TYR A 74 10.65 10.65 -5.68
C TYR A 74 10.68 9.12 -5.77
N LEU A 75 9.61 8.53 -6.29
CA LEU A 75 9.47 7.09 -6.40
C LEU A 75 10.59 6.48 -7.25
N LEU A 76 10.86 7.04 -8.42
CA LEU A 76 11.91 6.55 -9.31
C LEU A 76 13.31 6.73 -8.70
N ASP A 77 13.55 7.83 -7.99
CA ASP A 77 14.77 8.04 -7.20
C ASP A 77 15.00 6.92 -6.17
N LYS A 78 13.94 6.51 -5.45
CA LYS A 78 14.05 5.45 -4.43
C LYS A 78 14.22 4.05 -4.99
N LEU A 79 13.84 3.83 -6.24
CA LEU A 79 14.01 2.55 -6.92
C LEU A 79 15.36 2.42 -7.61
N ASP A 80 16.07 3.53 -7.82
CA ASP A 80 17.35 3.53 -8.52
C ASP A 80 18.39 2.67 -7.78
N GLY A 81 19.11 1.84 -8.54
CA GLY A 81 20.10 0.89 -8.01
C GLY A 81 19.54 -0.29 -7.21
N LEU A 82 18.22 -0.43 -7.03
CA LEU A 82 17.63 -1.61 -6.40
C LEU A 82 17.68 -2.82 -7.37
N ARG A 83 17.95 -4.01 -6.81
CA ARG A 83 17.91 -5.27 -7.58
C ARG A 83 16.54 -5.54 -8.19
N ASP A 84 15.48 -5.21 -7.45
CA ASP A 84 14.11 -5.24 -7.95
C ASP A 84 13.67 -3.79 -8.22
N PRO A 85 13.60 -3.37 -9.50
CA PRO A 85 13.29 -1.99 -9.88
C PRO A 85 11.79 -1.68 -9.77
N THR A 86 10.97 -2.60 -9.26
CA THR A 86 9.51 -2.45 -9.21
C THR A 86 9.03 -1.85 -7.89
N TRP A 87 7.84 -1.27 -7.94
CA TRP A 87 7.09 -0.77 -6.80
C TRP A 87 5.64 -1.20 -6.84
N GLY A 88 4.94 -0.95 -5.73
CA GLY A 88 3.51 -1.24 -5.57
C GLY A 88 3.26 -1.83 -4.20
N PHE A 89 2.35 -2.80 -4.10
CA PHE A 89 1.85 -3.25 -2.79
C PHE A 89 1.55 -4.75 -2.78
N TYR A 90 1.74 -5.37 -1.62
CA TYR A 90 1.14 -6.67 -1.33
C TYR A 90 -0.35 -6.49 -1.03
N VAL A 91 -1.18 -7.36 -1.60
CA VAL A 91 -2.63 -7.36 -1.42
C VAL A 91 -3.07 -8.72 -0.89
N PHE A 92 -3.56 -8.77 0.34
CA PHE A 92 -4.04 -9.99 0.97
C PHE A 92 -5.51 -10.22 0.62
N VAL A 93 -5.81 -11.36 -0.02
CA VAL A 93 -7.17 -11.74 -0.38
C VAL A 93 -7.81 -12.52 0.77
N THR A 94 -8.94 -12.04 1.28
CA THR A 94 -9.63 -12.61 2.45
C THR A 94 -11.01 -13.19 2.15
N SER A 95 -11.56 -12.94 0.96
CA SER A 95 -12.77 -13.62 0.48
C SER A 95 -12.43 -14.56 -0.68
N TYR A 96 -12.96 -15.78 -0.60
CA TYR A 96 -12.78 -16.82 -1.61
C TYR A 96 -14.11 -17.38 -2.12
N THR A 97 -15.19 -16.59 -1.99
CA THR A 97 -16.47 -16.89 -2.63
C THR A 97 -16.31 -16.88 -4.16
N GLU A 98 -17.20 -17.58 -4.86
CA GLU A 98 -17.17 -17.63 -6.34
C GLU A 98 -17.20 -16.22 -6.95
N ALA A 99 -18.10 -15.36 -6.45
CA ALA A 99 -18.20 -13.97 -6.89
C ALA A 99 -16.91 -13.17 -6.65
N ALA A 100 -16.26 -13.33 -5.49
CA ALA A 100 -14.99 -12.65 -5.22
C ALA A 100 -13.87 -13.15 -6.14
N MET A 101 -13.79 -14.46 -6.36
CA MET A 101 -12.73 -15.04 -7.18
C MET A 101 -12.88 -14.71 -8.67
N ASP A 102 -14.11 -14.69 -9.19
CA ASP A 102 -14.41 -14.30 -10.58
C ASP A 102 -14.09 -12.82 -10.84
N ASN A 103 -14.17 -11.98 -9.80
CA ASN A 103 -13.93 -10.53 -9.90
C ASN A 103 -12.56 -10.09 -9.40
N LEU A 104 -11.74 -10.99 -8.87
CA LEU A 104 -10.42 -10.66 -8.30
C LEU A 104 -9.47 -10.04 -9.34
N GLU A 105 -9.37 -10.65 -10.52
CA GLU A 105 -8.52 -10.13 -11.60
C GLU A 105 -9.02 -8.78 -12.12
N PRO A 106 -10.32 -8.61 -12.47
CA PRO A 106 -10.88 -7.30 -12.79
C PRO A 106 -10.59 -6.23 -11.73
N ALA A 107 -10.78 -6.53 -10.45
CA ALA A 107 -10.52 -5.59 -9.35
C ALA A 107 -9.05 -5.15 -9.30
N ALA A 108 -8.11 -6.09 -9.43
CA ALA A 108 -6.69 -5.78 -9.46
C ALA A 108 -6.32 -4.92 -10.68
N GLN A 109 -6.84 -5.25 -11.86
CA GLN A 109 -6.63 -4.46 -13.08
C GLN A 109 -7.19 -3.03 -12.96
N LYS A 110 -8.31 -2.86 -12.25
CA LYS A 110 -8.88 -1.53 -11.99
C LYS A 110 -7.96 -0.67 -11.12
N LEU A 111 -7.30 -1.24 -10.11
CA LEU A 111 -6.26 -0.52 -9.36
C LEU A 111 -5.03 -0.17 -10.20
N VAL A 112 -4.58 -1.10 -11.07
CA VAL A 112 -3.48 -0.83 -12.02
C VAL A 112 -3.83 0.36 -12.92
N GLU A 113 -5.06 0.39 -13.43
CA GLU A 113 -5.57 1.49 -14.26
C GLU A 113 -5.71 2.81 -13.49
N ILE A 114 -6.18 2.78 -12.24
CA ILE A 114 -6.20 3.96 -11.36
C ILE A 114 -4.80 4.55 -11.21
N VAL A 115 -3.80 3.70 -10.96
CA VAL A 115 -2.41 4.15 -10.81
C VAL A 115 -1.87 4.76 -12.10
N ARG A 116 -2.15 4.15 -13.26
CA ARG A 116 -1.80 4.70 -14.57
C ARG A 116 -2.35 6.12 -14.75
N ARG A 117 -3.65 6.27 -14.54
CA ARG A 117 -4.37 7.56 -14.71
C ARG A 117 -3.88 8.60 -13.71
N ALA A 118 -3.65 8.22 -12.45
CA ALA A 118 -3.12 9.11 -11.42
C ALA A 118 -1.71 9.63 -11.75
N LEU A 119 -0.84 8.77 -12.30
CA LEU A 119 0.49 9.18 -12.75
C LEU A 119 0.43 10.14 -13.93
N GLU A 120 -0.39 9.83 -14.94
CA GLU A 120 -0.59 10.69 -16.12
C GLU A 120 -1.15 12.07 -15.76
N ALA A 121 -2.01 12.15 -14.75
CA ALA A 121 -2.59 13.41 -14.28
C ALA A 121 -1.58 14.31 -13.55
N LYS A 122 -0.59 13.70 -12.89
CA LYS A 122 0.23 14.40 -11.87
C LYS A 122 1.70 14.56 -12.21
N ALA A 123 2.23 13.79 -13.17
CA ALA A 123 3.66 13.75 -13.47
C ALA A 123 3.95 13.99 -14.96
N HIS A 124 5.18 14.46 -15.24
CA HIS A 124 5.72 14.50 -16.60
C HIS A 124 5.54 13.15 -17.33
N PRO A 125 5.13 13.12 -18.62
CA PRO A 125 4.81 11.89 -19.33
C PRO A 125 5.89 10.80 -19.27
N ALA A 126 7.17 11.18 -19.36
CA ALA A 126 8.28 10.23 -19.27
C ALA A 126 8.43 9.63 -17.86
N LEU A 127 8.21 10.41 -16.80
CA LEU A 127 8.23 9.92 -15.42
C LEU A 127 7.01 9.05 -15.15
N ALA A 128 5.83 9.46 -15.62
CA ALA A 128 4.59 8.71 -15.50
C ALA A 128 4.71 7.34 -16.19
N ALA A 129 5.23 7.30 -17.41
CA ALA A 129 5.43 6.07 -18.17
C ALA A 129 6.42 5.12 -17.48
N GLU A 130 7.57 5.62 -17.01
CA GLU A 130 8.55 4.78 -16.32
C GLU A 130 8.03 4.28 -14.96
N ALA A 131 7.38 5.16 -14.18
CA ALA A 131 6.77 4.79 -12.91
C ALA A 131 5.68 3.74 -13.14
N TYR A 132 4.78 3.95 -14.12
CA TYR A 132 3.73 2.99 -14.42
C TYR A 132 4.30 1.64 -14.86
N LYS A 133 5.30 1.62 -15.76
CA LYS A 133 5.98 0.39 -16.23
C LYS A 133 6.48 -0.48 -15.07
N ARG A 134 6.93 0.14 -13.98
CA ARG A 134 7.48 -0.53 -12.79
C ARG A 134 6.43 -0.91 -11.75
N PHE A 135 5.17 -0.57 -11.96
CA PHE A 135 4.10 -0.83 -10.99
C PHE A 135 3.62 -2.28 -11.06
N ARG A 136 3.50 -2.93 -9.90
CA ARG A 136 2.81 -4.22 -9.76
C ARG A 136 2.06 -4.35 -8.42
N LEU A 137 0.99 -5.11 -8.43
CA LEU A 137 0.30 -5.60 -7.23
C LEU A 137 0.66 -7.05 -7.02
N ASP A 138 1.12 -7.39 -5.81
CA ASP A 138 1.49 -8.75 -5.44
C ASP A 138 0.32 -9.35 -4.64
N LEU A 139 -0.55 -10.10 -5.33
CA LEU A 139 -1.73 -10.73 -4.72
C LEU A 139 -1.31 -11.97 -3.93
N VAL A 140 -1.62 -11.97 -2.63
CA VAL A 140 -1.32 -13.05 -1.70
C VAL A 140 -2.61 -13.85 -1.45
N GLN A 141 -2.61 -15.10 -1.92
CA GLN A 141 -3.76 -15.99 -1.86
C GLN A 141 -3.40 -17.28 -1.11
N ASP A 142 -4.18 -17.61 -0.09
CA ASP A 142 -4.11 -18.85 0.70
C ASP A 142 -5.43 -18.95 1.48
N ARG A 143 -6.37 -19.76 0.98
CA ARG A 143 -7.72 -19.87 1.57
C ARG A 143 -7.64 -20.28 3.04
N ASP A 144 -6.83 -21.28 3.36
CA ASP A 144 -6.77 -21.86 4.71
C ASP A 144 -6.28 -20.86 5.78
N ALA A 145 -5.36 -19.97 5.39
CA ALA A 145 -4.81 -18.95 6.27
C ALA A 145 -5.56 -17.63 6.26
N LEU A 146 -6.11 -17.23 5.12
CA LEU A 146 -6.56 -15.85 4.89
C LEU A 146 -8.08 -15.70 4.77
N GLU A 147 -8.85 -16.78 4.56
CA GLU A 147 -10.31 -16.70 4.49
C GLU A 147 -10.88 -16.14 5.80
N GLY A 148 -11.56 -14.99 5.70
CA GLY A 148 -12.12 -14.28 6.86
C GLY A 148 -11.07 -13.80 7.88
N ALA A 149 -9.79 -13.73 7.50
CA ALA A 149 -8.73 -13.33 8.42
C ALA A 149 -8.92 -11.92 8.97
N SER A 150 -8.64 -11.76 10.26
CA SER A 150 -8.65 -10.45 10.92
C SER A 150 -7.46 -9.59 10.47
N ASP A 151 -7.53 -8.29 10.74
CA ASP A 151 -6.41 -7.38 10.49
C ASP A 151 -5.15 -7.77 11.29
N ASP A 152 -5.32 -8.32 12.50
CA ASP A 152 -4.21 -8.84 13.33
C ASP A 152 -3.56 -10.07 12.70
N ARG A 153 -4.37 -10.99 12.15
CA ARG A 153 -3.88 -12.17 11.43
C ARG A 153 -3.13 -11.79 10.16
N ILE A 154 -3.70 -10.90 9.34
CA ILE A 154 -3.08 -10.43 8.09
C ILE A 154 -1.73 -9.77 8.38
N ARG A 155 -1.64 -8.97 9.45
CA ARG A 155 -0.39 -8.35 9.88
C ARG A 155 0.69 -9.38 10.20
N GLU A 156 0.35 -10.44 10.94
CA GLU A 156 1.30 -11.50 11.27
C GLU A 156 1.69 -12.35 10.06
N GLU A 157 0.74 -12.70 9.20
CA GLU A 157 1.00 -13.43 7.95
C GLU A 157 1.87 -12.60 6.99
N PHE A 158 1.66 -11.28 6.92
CA PHE A 158 2.53 -10.38 6.16
C PHE A 158 3.95 -10.32 6.73
N ASN A 159 4.08 -10.26 8.05
CA ASN A 159 5.39 -10.32 8.70
C ASN A 159 6.10 -11.66 8.45
N ALA A 160 5.36 -12.79 8.44
CA ALA A 160 5.88 -14.10 8.12
C ALA A 160 6.32 -14.23 6.65
N LEU A 161 5.55 -13.65 5.72
CA LEU A 161 5.91 -13.53 4.30
C LEU A 161 7.25 -12.80 4.13
N LEU A 162 7.40 -11.63 4.74
CA LEU A 162 8.63 -10.84 4.63
C LEU A 162 9.84 -11.59 5.20
N ARG A 163 9.68 -12.34 6.30
CA ARG A 163 10.75 -13.19 6.85
C ARG A 163 11.10 -14.35 5.92
N GLY A 164 10.10 -15.05 5.39
CA GLY A 164 10.32 -16.17 4.46
C GLY A 164 11.07 -15.79 3.19
N HIS A 165 10.93 -14.54 2.72
CA HIS A 165 11.69 -14.02 1.58
C HIS A 165 13.04 -13.37 1.95
N GLY A 166 13.47 -13.46 3.20
CA GLY A 166 14.70 -12.79 3.67
C GLY A 166 14.63 -11.26 3.57
N LEU A 167 13.42 -10.69 3.53
CA LEU A 167 13.19 -9.25 3.41
C LEU A 167 13.04 -8.55 4.77
N TRP A 168 13.16 -9.31 5.86
CA TRP A 168 13.14 -8.80 7.22
C TRP A 168 14.46 -8.12 7.58
N PRO A 169 14.47 -7.02 8.36
CA PRO A 169 15.72 -6.39 8.75
C PRO A 169 16.52 -7.33 9.67
N GLU A 170 17.78 -7.59 9.35
CA GLU A 170 18.71 -8.27 10.26
C GLU A 170 19.24 -7.29 11.34
N GLY A 171 19.33 -7.75 12.61
CA GLY A 171 19.94 -7.02 13.72
C GLY A 171 19.00 -6.48 14.82
N CYS A 172 19.56 -6.01 15.94
CA CYS A 172 18.82 -5.48 17.10
C CYS A 172 18.03 -4.20 16.79
N SER A 173 18.37 -3.49 15.72
CA SER A 173 17.52 -2.49 15.13
C SER A 173 16.54 -3.17 14.18
N GLN A 174 15.32 -3.47 14.65
CA GLN A 174 14.13 -3.67 13.80
C GLN A 174 13.76 -2.41 12.95
N ARG A 175 14.74 -1.52 12.77
CA ARG A 175 14.70 -0.15 12.26
C ARG A 175 15.74 0.02 11.14
N GLY A 176 16.03 -1.02 10.35
CA GLY A 176 16.65 -0.80 9.04
C GLY A 176 15.60 -0.20 8.08
N PRO A 177 15.95 0.70 7.13
CA PRO A 177 14.99 1.14 6.14
C PRO A 177 14.61 -0.07 5.28
N LEU A 178 13.38 -0.56 5.43
CA LEU A 178 12.81 -1.57 4.55
C LEU A 178 12.56 -0.91 3.18
N ARG A 179 13.63 -0.66 2.42
CA ARG A 179 13.50 -0.36 1.00
C ARG A 179 13.23 -1.66 0.27
N PRO A 180 12.22 -1.73 -0.60
CA PRO A 180 11.30 -0.66 -1.00
C PRO A 180 10.07 -0.49 -0.09
N ALA A 181 9.39 0.67 -0.19
CA ALA A 181 8.28 1.09 0.67
C ALA A 181 7.10 0.10 0.74
N ARG A 182 6.92 -0.75 -0.27
CA ARG A 182 5.94 -1.86 -0.28
C ARG A 182 6.03 -2.82 0.90
N ARG A 183 7.10 -2.75 1.69
CA ARG A 183 7.31 -3.57 2.87
C ARG A 183 6.68 -3.00 4.13
N PHE A 184 6.20 -1.75 4.16
CA PHE A 184 5.66 -1.12 5.38
C PHE A 184 4.15 -1.29 5.58
N VAL A 185 3.43 -1.52 4.49
CA VAL A 185 1.98 -1.61 4.49
C VAL A 185 1.53 -2.67 3.49
N CYS A 186 0.39 -3.30 3.76
CA CYS A 186 -0.30 -4.13 2.79
C CYS A 186 -1.76 -3.69 2.65
N PHE A 187 -2.37 -4.05 1.53
CA PHE A 187 -3.80 -3.86 1.30
C PHE A 187 -4.58 -5.13 1.55
N VAL A 188 -5.89 -4.98 1.76
CA VAL A 188 -6.81 -6.09 1.94
C VAL A 188 -7.89 -6.06 0.87
N PHE A 189 -8.07 -7.20 0.21
CA PHE A 189 -9.17 -7.47 -0.70
C PHE A 189 -10.15 -8.42 -0.01
N ASP A 190 -11.15 -7.81 0.64
CA ASP A 190 -12.38 -8.50 1.01
C ASP A 190 -13.38 -8.48 -0.16
N GLU A 191 -14.49 -9.22 -0.02
CA GLU A 191 -15.49 -9.34 -1.09
C GLU A 191 -16.04 -7.99 -1.53
N ALA A 192 -16.39 -7.12 -0.57
CA ALA A 192 -16.97 -5.81 -0.87
C ALA A 192 -15.99 -4.96 -1.68
N THR A 193 -14.72 -4.94 -1.29
CA THR A 193 -13.66 -4.19 -1.98
C THR A 193 -13.42 -4.75 -3.38
N ILE A 194 -13.38 -6.08 -3.54
CA ILE A 194 -13.20 -6.72 -4.84
C ILE A 194 -14.35 -6.35 -5.78
N LEU A 195 -15.59 -6.50 -5.33
CA LEU A 195 -16.77 -6.22 -6.16
C LEU A 195 -16.92 -4.73 -6.47
N GLU A 196 -16.64 -3.84 -5.52
CA GLU A 196 -16.64 -2.39 -5.73
C GLU A 196 -15.61 -1.99 -6.79
N LEU A 197 -14.37 -2.48 -6.67
CA LEU A 197 -13.31 -2.17 -7.64
C LEU A 197 -13.58 -2.76 -9.01
N ALA A 198 -14.03 -4.01 -9.10
CA ALA A 198 -14.32 -4.67 -10.37
C ALA A 198 -15.40 -3.93 -11.19
N ASN A 199 -16.41 -3.40 -10.51
CA ASN A 199 -17.52 -2.67 -11.13
C ASN A 199 -17.25 -1.17 -11.32
N LEU A 200 -16.07 -0.69 -10.94
CA LEU A 200 -15.72 0.71 -11.04
C LEU A 200 -15.71 1.19 -12.50
N LEU A 201 -16.40 2.30 -12.77
CA LEU A 201 -16.41 2.96 -14.06
C LEU A 201 -15.55 4.22 -14.00
N PHE A 202 -14.66 4.37 -14.99
CA PHE A 202 -13.86 5.57 -15.11
C PHE A 202 -14.61 6.63 -15.90
N PRO A 203 -14.50 7.91 -15.51
CA PRO A 203 -14.91 8.99 -16.39
C PRO A 203 -14.03 9.01 -17.64
N GLN A 204 -14.55 9.62 -18.71
CA GLN A 204 -13.84 9.72 -19.98
C GLN A 204 -12.53 10.50 -19.83
N GLU A 205 -12.57 11.62 -19.12
CA GLU A 205 -11.43 12.51 -18.91
C GLU A 205 -10.76 12.21 -17.56
N VAL A 206 -9.43 12.08 -17.55
CA VAL A 206 -8.63 11.80 -16.34
C VAL A 206 -8.79 12.88 -15.27
N LYS A 207 -9.04 14.14 -15.68
CA LYS A 207 -9.23 15.26 -14.75
C LYS A 207 -10.45 15.09 -13.83
N ASP A 208 -11.43 14.28 -14.25
CA ASP A 208 -12.67 14.04 -13.51
C ASP A 208 -12.53 12.86 -12.52
N ASP A 209 -11.39 12.16 -12.53
CA ASP A 209 -11.14 10.99 -11.66
C ASP A 209 -11.20 11.34 -10.17
N TYR A 210 -10.75 12.54 -9.79
CA TYR A 210 -10.71 12.93 -8.38
C TYR A 210 -12.11 12.93 -7.76
N GLU A 211 -13.09 13.49 -8.47
CA GLU A 211 -14.49 13.51 -8.03
C GLU A 211 -15.14 12.12 -8.16
N ALA A 212 -14.91 11.44 -9.28
CA ALA A 212 -15.49 10.11 -9.54
C ALA A 212 -15.02 9.04 -8.54
N LEU A 213 -13.79 9.16 -8.04
CA LEU A 213 -13.17 8.19 -7.12
C LEU A 213 -13.16 8.65 -5.66
N GLU A 214 -13.81 9.78 -5.33
CA GLU A 214 -13.70 10.42 -4.02
C GLU A 214 -14.06 9.47 -2.88
N ASN A 215 -15.02 8.57 -3.08
CA ASN A 215 -15.49 7.64 -2.03
C ASN A 215 -14.87 6.24 -2.11
N VAL A 216 -14.06 5.97 -3.14
CA VAL A 216 -13.49 4.64 -3.37
C VAL A 216 -12.22 4.49 -2.55
N THR A 217 -12.26 3.55 -1.60
CA THR A 217 -11.18 3.37 -0.63
C THR A 217 -10.84 1.91 -0.44
N ILE A 218 -9.57 1.62 -0.20
CA ILE A 218 -9.04 0.29 0.10
C ILE A 218 -8.52 0.23 1.52
N LYS A 219 -8.79 -0.88 2.23
CA LYS A 219 -8.23 -1.08 3.56
C LYS A 219 -6.71 -1.25 3.45
N ILE A 220 -5.99 -0.52 4.29
CA ILE A 220 -4.54 -0.59 4.43
C ILE A 220 -4.16 -0.97 5.86
N ILE A 221 -3.17 -1.85 6.00
CA ILE A 221 -2.69 -2.36 7.28
C ILE A 221 -1.21 -1.99 7.44
N ASP A 222 -0.89 -1.38 8.57
CA ASP A 222 0.48 -1.10 8.99
C ASP A 222 1.11 -2.35 9.62
N ARG A 223 2.19 -2.85 9.01
CA ARG A 223 2.86 -4.06 9.54
C ARG A 223 3.58 -3.85 10.87
N ALA A 224 4.02 -2.62 11.12
CA ALA A 224 4.90 -2.26 12.23
C ALA A 224 4.09 -1.79 13.45
N TRP A 225 2.78 -1.62 13.30
CA TRP A 225 1.91 -1.28 14.40
C TRP A 225 1.80 -2.44 15.39
N HIS A 226 1.97 -2.13 16.67
CA HIS A 226 1.77 -3.05 17.77
C HIS A 226 0.61 -2.56 18.63
N ARG A 227 -0.26 -3.49 19.00
CA ARG A 227 -1.42 -3.19 19.83
C ARG A 227 -1.01 -2.67 21.21
N PRO A 228 -1.49 -1.49 21.65
CA PRO A 228 -1.27 -1.00 23.01
C PRO A 228 -1.78 -1.99 24.06
N THR A 229 -1.07 -2.11 25.18
CA THR A 229 -1.43 -3.00 26.30
C THR A 229 -2.80 -2.69 26.90
N ILE A 230 -3.18 -1.42 26.91
CA ILE A 230 -4.45 -0.90 27.42
C ILE A 230 -5.60 -0.93 26.39
N GLY A 231 -5.39 -1.48 25.19
CA GLY A 231 -6.44 -1.65 24.17
C GLY A 231 -7.04 -0.35 23.62
N ARG A 232 -6.40 0.79 23.92
CA ARG A 232 -6.79 2.14 23.49
C ARG A 232 -5.62 2.78 22.77
N GLY A 233 -5.91 3.45 21.65
CA GLY A 233 -4.91 4.19 20.88
C GLY A 233 -5.60 5.11 19.88
N SER A 234 -5.02 6.28 19.62
CA SER A 234 -5.52 7.19 18.57
C SER A 234 -5.27 6.65 17.16
N TYR A 235 -4.37 5.68 17.03
CA TYR A 235 -3.98 5.05 15.78
C TYR A 235 -4.13 3.52 15.89
N PRO A 236 -5.02 2.90 15.11
CA PRO A 236 -5.33 1.48 15.22
C PRO A 236 -4.46 0.56 14.37
N GLY A 237 -3.46 1.09 13.65
CA GLY A 237 -2.61 0.31 12.75
C GLY A 237 -3.31 -0.15 11.47
N VAL A 238 -4.49 0.42 11.19
CA VAL A 238 -5.32 0.19 10.01
C VAL A 238 -5.96 1.52 9.60
N ASP A 239 -6.21 1.70 8.31
CA ASP A 239 -6.94 2.87 7.79
C ASP A 239 -7.62 2.53 6.46
N ARG A 240 -8.35 3.49 5.89
CA ARG A 240 -8.90 3.46 4.54
C ARG A 240 -8.12 4.40 3.64
N CYS A 241 -7.42 3.86 2.66
CA CYS A 241 -6.66 4.60 1.68
C CYS A 241 -7.55 4.96 0.48
N PRO A 242 -7.65 6.24 0.10
CA PRO A 242 -8.22 6.65 -1.19
C PRO A 242 -7.46 5.98 -2.33
N VAL A 243 -8.16 5.34 -3.26
CA VAL A 243 -7.47 4.60 -4.35
C VAL A 243 -6.72 5.54 -5.30
N TYR A 244 -7.14 6.80 -5.41
CA TYR A 244 -6.41 7.81 -6.18
C TYR A 244 -5.11 8.31 -5.49
N GLY A 245 -4.95 8.01 -4.19
CA GLY A 245 -3.81 8.39 -3.36
C GLY A 245 -2.65 7.37 -3.36
N LEU A 246 -2.77 6.24 -4.06
CA LEU A 246 -1.84 5.11 -3.95
C LEU A 246 -0.36 5.46 -4.23
N VAL A 247 -0.10 6.30 -5.23
CA VAL A 247 1.28 6.75 -5.54
C VAL A 247 1.85 7.56 -4.37
N GLY A 248 1.05 8.46 -3.80
CA GLY A 248 1.45 9.29 -2.66
C GLY A 248 1.58 8.48 -1.36
N VAL A 249 0.75 7.45 -1.15
CA VAL A 249 0.93 6.52 -0.02
C VAL A 249 2.27 5.81 -0.12
N TYR A 250 2.65 5.34 -1.31
CA TYR A 250 3.94 4.66 -1.50
C TYR A 250 5.12 5.60 -1.15
N HIS A 251 5.04 6.85 -1.60
CA HIS A 251 6.01 7.90 -1.25
C HIS A 251 6.04 8.12 0.27
N MET A 252 4.93 8.49 0.88
CA MET A 252 4.92 8.92 2.28
C MET A 252 5.19 7.78 3.28
N THR A 253 4.77 6.56 2.99
CA THR A 253 5.11 5.39 3.83
C THR A 253 6.59 5.02 3.73
N GLY A 254 7.25 5.34 2.61
CA GLY A 254 8.69 5.15 2.42
C GLY A 254 9.55 6.25 3.05
N ASP A 255 9.02 7.46 3.21
CA ASP A 255 9.76 8.65 3.69
C ASP A 255 9.47 9.02 5.15
N GLY A 256 8.43 8.45 5.76
CA GLY A 256 7.95 8.85 7.10
C GLY A 256 8.95 8.66 8.24
N ASP A 257 9.03 9.65 9.12
CA ASP A 257 9.90 9.67 10.32
C ASP A 257 9.58 8.56 11.32
N SER A 258 8.28 8.24 11.49
CA SER A 258 7.84 7.15 12.36
C SER A 258 8.06 5.77 11.73
N ARG A 259 8.38 5.72 10.43
CA ARG A 259 8.54 4.48 9.63
C ARG A 259 7.33 3.57 9.75
N SER A 260 6.16 4.19 9.80
CA SER A 260 4.85 3.59 10.00
C SER A 260 3.81 4.45 9.30
N MET A 261 2.62 3.91 9.06
CA MET A 261 1.52 4.68 8.47
C MET A 261 0.95 5.75 9.42
N LYS A 262 1.41 5.77 10.68
CA LYS A 262 0.94 6.71 11.71
C LYS A 262 1.10 8.18 11.33
N ASP A 263 2.15 8.55 10.59
CA ASP A 263 2.42 9.95 10.24
C ASP A 263 1.41 10.53 9.25
N ILE A 264 0.77 9.66 8.48
CA ILE A 264 -0.23 10.02 7.46
C ILE A 264 -1.63 9.60 7.86
N TYR A 265 -1.84 9.22 9.12
CA TYR A 265 -3.15 8.85 9.65
C TYR A 265 -3.90 10.07 10.21
N PRO A 266 -5.19 10.26 9.90
CA PRO A 266 -5.98 9.50 8.93
C PRO A 266 -5.69 9.95 7.49
N MET A 267 -5.60 9.00 6.55
CA MET A 267 -5.23 9.24 5.15
C MET A 267 -6.23 10.15 4.43
N SER A 268 -7.49 10.16 4.87
CA SER A 268 -8.52 11.07 4.36
C SER A 268 -8.22 12.55 4.55
N ARG A 269 -7.18 12.92 5.33
CA ARG A 269 -6.74 14.31 5.47
C ARG A 269 -5.50 14.66 4.65
N CYS A 270 -4.89 13.66 4.02
CA CYS A 270 -3.64 13.81 3.27
C CYS A 270 -3.85 13.86 1.76
N PHE A 271 -4.95 13.29 1.28
CA PHE A 271 -5.19 13.09 -0.16
C PHE A 271 -6.47 13.75 -0.68
N TYR A 272 -7.24 14.42 0.20
CA TYR A 272 -8.38 15.28 -0.16
C TYR A 272 -8.11 16.72 0.23
#